data_AF-A0A6N9LBE1-F1
#
_entry.id   AF-A0A6N9LBE1-F1
#
_cell.length_a   1.000
_cell.length_b   1.000
_cell.length_c   1.000
_cell.angle_alpha   90.00
_cell.angle_beta   90.00
_cell.angle_gamma   90.00
#
_symmetry.space_group_name_H-M   'P 1'
#
loop_
_entity.id
_entity.type
_entity.pdbx_description
1 polymer ?
#
loop_
_entity_poly.entity_id
_entity_poly.type
_entity_poly.pdbx_seq_one_letter_code
_entity_poly.pdbx_strand_id
1 'polypeptide(L)'
;MDLAISLATQIGALFIMIGVGYVLIKTDICTISESKLLSQIVLYVSAPCAIINSFQIDLTAEKLKGFLLSIGAAILVHIIYYILAKILTKKCHFNAIESMSIMYPNCGNLILPLVSIVLGNEMVFYCSGYKLVAKNP
;
A
#
# COMPACT_ATOMS: atom_id res chain seq x y z
N MET A 1 17.65 9.15 -9.04
CA MET A 1 16.52 9.44 -9.97
C MET A 1 15.85 8.15 -10.44
N ASP A 2 16.58 7.05 -10.57
CA ASP A 2 16.06 5.77 -11.09
C ASP A 2 14.94 5.17 -10.23
N LEU A 3 15.04 5.27 -8.90
CA LEU A 3 14.00 4.78 -8.01
C LEU A 3 12.67 5.52 -8.22
N ALA A 4 12.71 6.86 -8.31
CA ALA A 4 11.49 7.66 -8.50
C ALA A 4 10.81 7.35 -9.85
N ILE A 5 11.61 7.17 -10.90
CA ILE A 5 11.11 6.78 -12.22
C ILE A 5 10.52 5.37 -12.17
N SER A 6 11.20 4.40 -11.56
CA SER A 6 10.70 3.02 -11.41
C SER A 6 9.37 2.97 -10.64
N LEU A 7 9.26 3.72 -9.54
CA LEU A 7 8.02 3.85 -8.78
C LEU A 7 6.91 4.47 -9.65
N ALA A 8 7.18 5.55 -10.38
CA ALA A 8 6.20 6.18 -11.26
C ALA A 8 5.73 5.22 -12.37
N THR A 9 6.65 4.44 -12.97
CA THR A 9 6.31 3.42 -13.96
C THR A 9 5.40 2.34 -13.37
N GLN A 10 5.69 1.84 -12.16
CA GLN A 10 4.85 0.83 -11.52
C GLN A 10 3.48 1.37 -11.12
N ILE A 11 3.40 2.62 -10.66
CA ILE A 11 2.12 3.30 -10.42
C ILE A 11 1.32 3.38 -11.72
N GLY A 12 1.97 3.77 -12.83
CA GLY A 12 1.34 3.79 -14.16
C GLY A 12 0.84 2.41 -14.60
N ALA A 13 1.61 1.35 -14.36
CA ALA A 13 1.20 -0.02 -14.66
C ALA A 13 -0.02 -0.46 -13.83
N LEU A 14 -0.10 -0.08 -12.55
CA LEU A 14 -1.28 -0.33 -11.71
C LEU A 14 -2.53 0.39 -12.26
N PHE A 15 -2.39 1.63 -12.74
CA PHE A 15 -3.50 2.33 -13.41
C PHE A 15 -3.96 1.64 -14.69
N ILE A 16 -3.03 1.14 -15.51
CA ILE A 16 -3.37 0.36 -16.71
C ILE A 16 -4.11 -0.92 -16.30
N MET A 17 -3.67 -1.63 -15.26
CA MET A 17 -4.36 -2.82 -14.76
C MET A 17 -5.78 -2.53 -14.28
N ILE A 18 -6.01 -1.39 -13.60
CA ILE A 18 -7.37 -0.95 -13.23
C ILE A 18 -8.21 -0.75 -14.50
N GLY A 19 -7.66 -0.14 -15.54
CA GLY A 19 -8.32 0.02 -16.84
C GLY A 19 -8.68 -1.31 -17.51
N VAL A 20 -7.76 -2.28 -17.49
CA VAL A 20 -8.03 -3.65 -17.99
C VAL A 20 -9.18 -4.30 -17.20
N GLY A 21 -9.16 -4.21 -15.87
CA GLY A 21 -10.25 -4.72 -15.03
C GLY A 21 -11.61 -4.10 -15.37
N TYR A 22 -11.64 -2.80 -15.65
CA TYR A 22 -12.85 -2.11 -16.10
C TYR A 22 -13.36 -2.65 -17.45
N VAL A 23 -12.47 -2.85 -18.42
CA VAL A 23 -12.84 -3.41 -19.74
C VAL A 23 -13.40 -4.83 -19.59
N LEU A 24 -12.76 -5.68 -18.79
CA LEU A 24 -13.20 -7.06 -18.55
C LEU A 24 -14.62 -7.14 -17.97
N ILE A 25 -14.96 -6.22 -17.06
CA ILE A 25 -16.32 -6.12 -16.51
C ILE A 25 -17.30 -5.63 -17.57
N LYS A 26 -16.89 -4.63 -18.36
CA LYS A 26 -17.74 -4.05 -19.41
C LYS A 26 -18.04 -5.02 -20.56
N THR A 27 -17.14 -5.98 -20.83
CA THR A 27 -17.32 -7.02 -21.85
C THR A 27 -17.98 -8.29 -21.32
N ASP A 28 -18.52 -8.28 -20.08
CA ASP A 28 -19.13 -9.43 -19.41
C ASP A 28 -18.21 -10.67 -19.32
N ILE A 29 -16.89 -10.47 -19.38
CA ILE A 29 -15.90 -11.55 -19.19
C ILE A 29 -15.75 -11.88 -17.70
N CYS A 30 -15.85 -10.85 -16.85
CA CYS A 30 -15.90 -11.00 -15.40
C CYS A 30 -17.06 -10.19 -14.84
N THR A 31 -17.70 -10.73 -13.81
CA THR A 31 -18.70 -10.01 -13.04
C THR A 31 -18.07 -9.19 -11.91
N ILE A 32 -18.81 -8.21 -11.40
CA ILE A 32 -18.41 -7.41 -10.22
C ILE A 32 -18.16 -8.32 -9.01
N SER A 33 -18.95 -9.39 -8.85
CA SER A 33 -18.80 -10.37 -7.78
C SER A 33 -17.47 -11.12 -7.87
N GLU A 34 -17.08 -11.56 -9.07
CA GLU A 34 -15.81 -12.25 -9.31
C GLU A 34 -14.60 -11.33 -9.11
N SER A 35 -14.70 -10.06 -9.52
CA SER A 35 -13.67 -9.06 -9.24
C SER A 35 -13.43 -8.89 -7.73
N LYS A 36 -14.51 -8.89 -6.93
CA LYS A 36 -14.41 -8.81 -5.47
C LYS A 36 -13.73 -10.05 -4.89
N LEU A 37 -14.08 -11.23 -5.37
CA LEU A 37 -13.43 -12.48 -4.97
C LEU A 37 -11.93 -12.47 -5.28
N LEU A 38 -11.54 -12.04 -6.48
CA LEU A 38 -10.13 -11.97 -6.87
C LEU A 38 -9.35 -10.99 -5.97
N SER A 39 -9.93 -9.81 -5.69
CA SER A 39 -9.34 -8.85 -4.75
C SER A 39 -9.17 -9.45 -3.35
N GLN A 40 -10.17 -10.19 -2.86
CA GLN A 40 -10.09 -10.87 -1.57
C GLN A 40 -8.98 -11.92 -1.54
N ILE A 41 -8.81 -12.73 -2.59
CA ILE A 41 -7.73 -13.72 -2.66
C ILE A 41 -6.36 -13.02 -2.60
N VAL A 42 -6.18 -11.94 -3.37
CA VAL A 42 -4.92 -11.19 -3.35
C VAL A 42 -4.65 -10.59 -1.96
N LEU A 43 -5.66 -9.95 -1.35
CA LEU A 43 -5.50 -9.27 -0.06
C LEU A 43 -5.36 -10.23 1.13
N TYR A 44 -6.12 -11.33 1.15
CA TYR A 44 -6.18 -12.24 2.30
C TYR A 44 -5.32 -13.49 2.14
N VAL A 45 -4.83 -13.81 0.94
CA VAL A 45 -3.94 -14.95 0.70
C VAL A 45 -2.57 -14.48 0.24
N SER A 46 -2.50 -13.74 -0.86
CA SER A 46 -1.19 -13.34 -1.41
C SER A 46 -0.44 -12.39 -0.48
N ALA A 47 -1.10 -11.43 0.16
CA ALA A 47 -0.45 -10.50 1.07
C ALA A 47 0.17 -11.19 2.31
N PRO A 48 -0.54 -12.04 3.08
CA PRO A 48 0.09 -12.75 4.20
C PRO A 48 1.18 -13.72 3.75
N CYS A 49 1.01 -14.42 2.61
CA CYS A 49 2.07 -15.26 2.06
C CYS A 49 3.35 -14.46 1.75
N ALA A 50 3.21 -13.29 1.12
CA ALA A 50 4.35 -12.41 0.83
C ALA A 50 5.02 -11.87 2.10
N ILE A 51 4.21 -11.52 3.12
CA ILE A 51 4.73 -11.13 4.43
C ILE A 51 5.53 -12.29 5.03
N ILE A 52 4.95 -13.49 5.17
CA ILE A 52 5.64 -14.65 5.75
C ILE A 52 6.96 -14.92 5.00
N ASN A 53 6.94 -14.91 3.67
CA ASN A 53 8.14 -15.10 2.85
C ASN A 53 9.21 -14.03 3.13
N SER A 54 8.82 -12.78 3.39
CA SER A 54 9.77 -11.70 3.71
C SER A 54 10.43 -11.83 5.08
N PHE A 55 9.85 -12.61 6.00
CA PHE A 55 10.43 -12.90 7.31
C PHE A 55 11.36 -14.12 7.31
N GLN A 56 11.45 -14.86 6.19
CA GLN A 56 12.40 -15.98 6.02
C GLN A 56 13.81 -15.50 5.69
N ILE A 57 14.30 -14.50 6.44
CA ILE A 57 15.63 -13.91 6.28
C ILE A 57 16.41 -14.06 7.59
N ASP A 58 17.74 -14.07 7.52
CA ASP A 58 18.59 -14.09 8.71
C ASP A 58 18.40 -12.80 9.53
N LEU A 59 17.99 -12.94 10.78
CA LEU A 59 17.75 -11.81 11.67
C LEU A 59 19.07 -11.24 12.18
N THR A 60 19.57 -10.21 11.53
CA THR A 60 20.72 -9.43 12.01
C THR A 60 20.28 -8.23 12.84
N ALA A 61 21.16 -7.74 13.72
CA ALA A 61 20.90 -6.54 14.51
C ALA A 61 20.61 -5.30 13.65
N GLU A 62 21.18 -5.25 12.44
CA GLU A 62 20.95 -4.18 11.48
C GLU A 62 19.54 -4.24 10.87
N LYS A 63 19.08 -5.43 10.46
CA LYS A 63 17.71 -5.62 9.95
C LYS A 63 16.67 -5.26 11.02
N LEU A 64 16.88 -5.65 12.28
CA LEU A 64 16.00 -5.30 13.39
C LEU A 64 15.95 -3.78 13.63
N LYS A 65 17.10 -3.09 13.63
CA LYS A 65 17.13 -1.63 13.75
C LYS A 65 16.40 -0.95 12.59
N GLY A 66 16.60 -1.41 11.36
CA GLY A 66 15.88 -0.90 10.20
C GLY A 66 14.37 -1.13 10.30
N PHE A 67 13.94 -2.26 10.85
CA PHE A 67 12.53 -2.56 11.09
C PHE A 67 11.91 -1.60 12.11
N LEU A 68 12.57 -1.37 13.25
CA LEU A 68 12.11 -0.38 14.24
C LEU A 68 12.06 1.03 13.67
N LEU A 69 13.04 1.38 12.84
CA LEU A 69 13.06 2.68 12.15
C LEU A 69 11.89 2.81 11.17
N SER A 70 11.51 1.73 10.48
CA SER A 70 10.33 1.71 9.60
C SER A 70 9.02 1.98 10.36
N ILE A 71 8.87 1.42 11.57
CA ILE A 71 7.71 1.66 12.44
C ILE A 71 7.70 3.13 12.90
N GLY A 72 8.84 3.65 13.36
CA GLY A 72 8.95 5.05 13.78
C GLY A 72 8.64 6.03 12.65
N ALA A 73 9.18 5.78 11.45
CA ALA A 73 8.88 6.56 10.26
C ALA A 73 7.40 6.47 9.87
N ALA A 74 6.79 5.29 9.99
CA ALA A 74 5.37 5.11 9.73
C ALA A 74 4.49 5.96 10.66
N ILE A 75 4.78 5.98 11.97
CA ILE A 75 4.06 6.82 12.94
C ILE A 75 4.18 8.30 12.55
N LEU A 76 5.38 8.75 12.21
CA LEU A 76 5.63 10.13 11.81
C LEU A 76 4.83 10.51 10.55
N VAL A 77 4.79 9.65 9.54
CA VAL A 77 4.00 9.87 8.31
C VAL A 77 2.50 9.97 8.62
N HIS A 78 1.96 9.13 9.51
CA HIS A 78 0.54 9.21 9.89
C HIS A 78 0.22 10.51 10.65
N ILE A 79 1.14 10.99 11.50
CA ILE A 79 1.00 12.30 12.15
C ILE A 79 0.97 13.42 11.10
N ILE A 80 1.85 13.35 10.08
CA ILE A 80 1.85 14.31 8.97
C ILE A 80 0.51 14.27 8.23
N TYR A 81 -0.01 13.08 7.88
CA TYR A 81 -1.31 12.96 7.21
C TYR A 81 -2.46 13.51 8.05
N TYR A 82 -2.46 13.27 9.35
CA TYR A 82 -3.46 13.85 10.26
C TYR A 82 -3.42 15.38 10.27
N ILE A 83 -2.22 15.97 10.39
CA ILE A 83 -2.04 17.43 10.38
C ILE A 83 -2.47 17.99 9.02
N LEU A 84 -2.04 17.36 7.93
CA LEU A 84 -2.35 17.78 6.56
C LEU A 84 -3.85 17.73 6.29
N ALA A 85 -4.51 16.63 6.68
CA ALA A 85 -5.96 16.49 6.59
C ALA A 85 -6.64 17.64 7.36
N LYS A 86 -6.27 17.89 8.62
CA LYS A 86 -6.87 18.97 9.43
C LYS A 86 -6.70 20.36 8.81
N ILE A 87 -5.52 20.66 8.25
CA ILE A 87 -5.25 21.94 7.59
C ILE A 87 -6.08 22.07 6.31
N LEU A 88 -6.11 21.04 5.48
CA LEU A 88 -6.83 21.03 4.22
C LEU A 88 -8.35 21.06 4.43
N THR A 89 -8.89 20.30 5.39
CA THR A 89 -10.31 20.37 5.76
C THR A 89 -10.70 21.78 6.19
N LYS A 90 -9.85 22.47 6.97
CA LYS A 90 -10.11 23.84 7.39
C LYS A 90 -10.02 24.86 6.26
N LYS A 91 -9.10 24.69 5.30
CA LYS A 91 -8.88 25.65 4.21
C LYS A 91 -9.80 25.42 3.01
N CYS A 92 -10.07 24.16 2.67
CA CYS A 92 -10.79 23.75 1.46
C CYS A 92 -12.21 23.25 1.75
N HIS A 93 -12.65 23.29 3.01
CA HIS A 93 -13.98 22.81 3.44
C HIS A 93 -14.29 21.37 3.01
N PHE A 94 -13.28 20.49 3.11
CA PHE A 94 -13.42 19.09 2.71
C PHE A 94 -14.48 18.36 3.55
N ASN A 95 -15.21 17.49 2.88
CA ASN A 95 -16.16 16.60 3.52
C ASN A 95 -15.42 15.50 4.30
N ALA A 96 -16.15 14.77 5.15
CA ALA A 96 -15.59 13.67 5.95
C ALA A 96 -14.91 12.62 5.07
N ILE A 97 -15.47 12.31 3.90
CA ILE A 97 -14.94 11.31 2.95
C ILE A 97 -13.58 11.74 2.39
N GLU A 98 -13.45 13.00 1.99
CA GLU A 98 -12.21 13.56 1.44
C GLU A 98 -11.11 13.62 2.51
N SER A 99 -11.48 14.06 3.71
CA SER A 99 -10.57 14.11 4.86
C SER A 99 -10.06 12.71 5.25
N MET A 100 -10.94 11.70 5.22
CA MET A 100 -10.57 10.29 5.44
C MET A 100 -9.67 9.74 4.34
N SER A 101 -9.89 10.14 3.08
CA SER A 101 -9.06 9.70 1.95
C SER A 101 -7.62 10.20 2.04
N ILE A 102 -7.41 11.38 2.64
CA ILE A 102 -6.07 11.93 2.92
C ILE A 102 -5.42 11.21 4.11
N MET A 103 -6.20 10.95 5.17
CA MET A 103 -5.67 10.35 6.41
C MET A 103 -5.37 8.85 6.26
N TYR A 104 -6.14 8.14 5.44
CA TYR A 104 -6.03 6.70 5.23
C TYR A 104 -5.92 6.37 3.73
N PRO A 105 -4.77 6.65 3.10
CA PRO A 105 -4.57 6.25 1.73
C PRO A 105 -4.56 4.71 1.63
N ASN A 106 -5.01 4.16 0.50
CA ASN A 106 -4.93 2.72 0.20
C ASN A 106 -3.47 2.20 0.03
N CYS A 107 -2.48 2.99 0.47
CA CYS A 107 -1.08 2.64 0.48
C CYS A 107 -0.84 1.34 1.23
N GLY A 108 -1.57 1.03 2.31
CA GLY A 108 -1.40 -0.24 3.03
C GLY A 108 -1.54 -1.48 2.13
N ASN A 109 -2.46 -1.47 1.15
CA ASN A 109 -2.64 -2.60 0.24
C ASN A 109 -1.83 -2.46 -1.04
N LEU A 110 -1.67 -1.23 -1.56
CA LEU A 110 -0.92 -0.97 -2.78
C LEU A 110 0.60 -1.02 -2.59
N ILE A 111 1.11 -0.78 -1.38
CA ILE A 111 2.55 -0.74 -1.10
C ILE A 111 3.20 -2.12 -1.24
N LEU A 112 2.48 -3.19 -0.89
CA LEU A 112 3.03 -4.54 -0.90
C LEU A 112 3.38 -5.02 -2.32
N PRO A 113 2.47 -5.01 -3.30
CA PRO A 113 2.82 -5.35 -4.68
C PRO A 113 3.84 -4.36 -5.27
N LEU A 114 3.72 -3.07 -4.96
CA LEU A 114 4.60 -2.04 -5.53
C LEU A 114 6.05 -2.19 -5.03
N VAL A 115 6.25 -2.46 -3.74
CA VAL A 115 7.58 -2.70 -3.17
C VAL A 115 8.13 -4.05 -3.62
N SER A 116 7.31 -5.10 -3.66
CA SER A 116 7.74 -6.40 -4.19
C SER A 116 8.27 -6.28 -5.62
N ILE A 117 7.63 -5.48 -6.48
CA ILE A 117 8.04 -5.33 -7.89
C ILE A 117 9.27 -4.40 -8.04
N VAL A 118 9.34 -3.29 -7.29
CA VAL A 118 10.41 -2.29 -7.47
C VAL A 118 11.67 -2.61 -6.67
N LEU A 119 11.49 -3.06 -5.42
CA LEU A 119 12.55 -3.17 -4.42
C LEU A 119 12.82 -4.63 -4.01
N GLY A 120 12.03 -5.58 -4.50
CA GLY A 120 12.15 -7.00 -4.20
C GLY A 120 11.46 -7.42 -2.90
N ASN A 121 11.31 -8.74 -2.75
CA ASN A 121 10.58 -9.33 -1.63
C ASN A 121 11.25 -9.12 -0.26
N GLU A 122 12.56 -8.91 -0.20
CA GLU A 122 13.25 -8.62 1.06
C GLU A 122 12.81 -7.29 1.68
N MET A 123 12.45 -6.30 0.84
CA MET A 123 12.04 -4.99 1.31
C MET A 123 10.60 -4.99 1.85
N VAL A 124 9.82 -6.04 1.55
CA VAL A 124 8.49 -6.27 2.12
C VAL A 124 8.56 -6.43 3.65
N PHE A 125 9.69 -6.91 4.18
CA PHE A 125 9.94 -6.99 5.62
C PHE A 125 9.76 -5.62 6.28
N TYR A 126 10.40 -4.56 5.74
CA TYR A 126 10.26 -3.20 6.27
C TYR A 126 8.86 -2.62 6.03
N CYS A 127 8.19 -2.99 4.93
CA CYS A 127 6.81 -2.58 4.67
C CYS A 127 5.81 -3.17 5.67
N SER A 128 6.07 -4.37 6.19
CA SER A 128 5.22 -4.96 7.22
C SER A 128 5.20 -4.11 8.50
N GLY A 129 6.31 -3.44 8.84
CA GLY A 129 6.39 -2.46 9.91
C GLY A 129 5.47 -1.25 9.67
N TYR A 130 5.42 -0.74 8.44
CA TYR A 130 4.46 0.31 8.06
C TYR A 130 3.00 -0.17 8.16
N LYS A 131 2.70 -1.37 7.63
CA LYS A 131 1.33 -1.94 7.68
C LYS A 131 0.85 -2.18 9.11
N LEU A 132 1.75 -2.46 10.05
CA LEU A 132 1.41 -2.64 11.47
C LEU A 132 0.87 -1.35 12.10
N VAL A 133 1.42 -0.20 11.70
CA VAL A 133 0.96 1.12 12.17
C VAL A 133 -0.27 1.59 11.40
N ALA A 134 -0.28 1.35 10.08
CA ALA A 134 -1.31 1.81 9.16
C ALA A 134 -2.61 0.98 9.19
N LYS A 135 -2.97 0.35 10.32
CA LYS A 135 -4.17 -0.47 10.41
C LYS A 135 -5.40 0.41 10.17
N ASN A 136 -5.91 0.39 8.95
CA ASN A 136 -7.18 1.00 8.58
C ASN A 136 -8.29 0.34 9.40
N PRO A 137 -9.24 1.13 9.94
CA PRO A 137 -10.45 0.59 10.58
C PRO A 137 -11.31 -0.21 9.59
#